data_AF-A0A3B4F3L8-F1
#
_entry.id   AF-A0A3B4F3L8-F1
#
_cell.length_a   1.000
_cell.length_b   1.000
_cell.length_c   1.000
_cell.angle_alpha   90.00
_cell.angle_beta   90.00
_cell.angle_gamma   90.00
#
_symmetry.space_group_name_H-M   'P 1'
#
loop_
_entity.id
_entity.type
_entity.pdbx_description
1 polymer ?
#
loop_
_entity_poly.entity_id
_entity_poly.type
_entity_poly.pdbx_seq_one_letter_code
_entity_poly.pdbx_strand_id
1 'polypeptide(L)'
;MEAESSFDIDAPRWDQSTFMGRLKHFFNITDCRTALLPDSRLDEAKALVESSGSIPPGTTAEQLYYAKKLYDSAFHPDTGDRMNLIGRMSFQVPGGMAITGFMLQFYRTVPAVVFWQWVNQSFNALVNYTNRNAIFTGITMIFMMTFLCFFPQKAPPLVARWVPFVAVAAANCVNIPMMRQQEILNGIAVTDENGNKLGHSTKAAVKGIAQVVISRVTMAAPGMIVLPIIMQRLEKYKFMQRITFLHGPIQVMLVGGFLIFMVPAACSLFPQRCSMAVSKLEPELRDSIRSQYGDSIRHVYFNKGL
;
A
#
# COMPACT_ATOMS: atom_id res chain seq x y z
N MET A 1 -5.95 2.20 43.88
CA MET A 1 -5.14 2.91 42.87
C MET A 1 -4.86 1.90 41.78
N GLU A 2 -5.76 1.80 40.80
CA GLU A 2 -5.49 1.07 39.57
C GLU A 2 -4.40 1.85 38.83
N ALA A 3 -3.30 1.18 38.50
CA ALA A 3 -2.20 1.78 37.78
C ALA A 3 -2.73 2.35 36.45
N GLU A 4 -2.56 3.66 36.24
CA GLU A 4 -2.68 4.27 34.92
C GLU A 4 -1.75 3.50 33.99
N SER A 5 -2.32 2.64 33.14
CA SER A 5 -1.56 2.00 32.07
C SER A 5 -1.05 3.12 31.19
N SER A 6 0.25 3.42 31.29
CA SER A 6 0.94 4.32 30.37
C SER A 6 0.52 3.95 28.95
N PHE A 7 -0.20 4.85 28.28
CA PHE A 7 -0.65 4.64 26.92
C PHE A 7 0.60 4.63 26.04
N ASP A 8 1.00 3.45 25.59
CA ASP A 8 2.12 3.31 24.66
C ASP A 8 1.68 3.79 23.28
N ILE A 9 2.12 5.00 22.94
CA ILE A 9 1.86 5.67 21.67
C ILE A 9 2.51 4.93 20.51
N ASP A 10 3.56 4.13 20.73
CA ASP A 10 4.25 3.38 19.69
C ASP A 10 3.61 2.00 19.47
N ALA A 11 2.91 1.46 20.48
CA ALA A 11 2.24 0.17 20.39
C ALA A 11 1.02 0.20 19.43
N PRO A 12 0.89 -0.77 18.51
CA PRO A 12 -0.27 -0.84 17.62
C PRO A 12 -1.56 -1.13 18.40
N ARG A 13 -2.64 -0.39 18.11
CA ARG A 13 -3.97 -0.57 18.77
C ARG A 13 -4.52 -2.00 18.67
N TRP A 14 -4.22 -2.68 17.56
CA TRP A 14 -4.62 -4.07 17.33
C TRP A 14 -3.40 -4.94 17.11
N ASP A 15 -3.49 -6.18 17.56
CA ASP A 15 -2.43 -7.18 17.39
C ASP A 15 -2.07 -7.39 15.91
N GLN A 16 -0.81 -7.11 15.58
CA GLN A 16 -0.29 -7.23 14.21
C GLN A 16 0.12 -8.67 13.85
N SER A 17 0.11 -9.61 14.80
CA SER A 17 0.41 -11.02 14.57
C SER A 17 -0.76 -11.75 13.87
N THR A 18 -2.00 -11.36 14.18
CA THR A 18 -3.21 -11.92 13.58
C THR A 18 -3.66 -11.16 12.32
N PHE A 19 -4.24 -11.89 11.35
CA PHE A 19 -4.79 -11.28 10.14
C PHE A 19 -5.89 -10.27 10.45
N MET A 20 -6.80 -10.61 11.38
CA MET A 20 -7.91 -9.73 11.75
C MET A 20 -7.45 -8.44 12.43
N GLY A 21 -6.41 -8.50 13.28
CA GLY A 21 -5.85 -7.30 13.91
C GLY A 21 -5.16 -6.40 12.88
N ARG A 22 -4.40 -6.97 11.94
CA ARG A 22 -3.86 -6.22 10.79
C ARG A 22 -4.95 -5.62 9.92
N LEU A 23 -6.02 -6.36 9.64
CA LEU A 23 -7.14 -5.88 8.83
C LEU A 23 -7.80 -4.65 9.47
N LYS A 24 -8.09 -4.70 10.77
CA LYS A 24 -8.64 -3.56 11.53
C LYS A 24 -7.71 -2.35 11.50
N HIS A 25 -6.40 -2.58 11.66
CA HIS A 25 -5.40 -1.52 11.55
C HIS A 25 -5.42 -0.85 10.17
N PHE A 26 -5.39 -1.65 9.10
CA PHE A 26 -5.40 -1.10 7.74
C PHE A 26 -6.71 -0.37 7.41
N PHE A 27 -7.87 -0.90 7.79
CA PHE A 27 -9.14 -0.19 7.63
C PHE A 27 -9.16 1.16 8.35
N ASN A 28 -8.49 1.25 9.49
CA ASN A 28 -8.41 2.48 10.25
C ASN A 28 -7.55 3.53 9.55
N ILE A 29 -6.36 3.16 9.05
CA ILE A 29 -5.46 4.14 8.40
C ILE A 29 -5.89 4.51 6.97
N THR A 30 -6.63 3.65 6.27
CA THR A 30 -7.14 3.92 4.92
C THR A 30 -8.51 4.61 4.91
N ASP A 31 -8.98 5.11 6.04
CA ASP A 31 -10.27 5.78 6.15
C ASP A 31 -10.27 7.07 5.31
N CYS A 32 -10.98 7.07 4.18
CA CYS A 32 -11.05 8.20 3.25
C CYS A 32 -11.59 9.48 3.88
N ARG A 33 -12.33 9.39 5.01
CA ARG A 33 -12.86 10.56 5.71
C ARG A 33 -11.75 11.41 6.32
N THR A 34 -10.61 10.82 6.66
CA THR A 34 -9.48 11.57 7.22
C THR A 34 -8.80 12.46 6.18
N ALA A 35 -8.95 12.15 4.89
CA ALA A 35 -8.43 12.99 3.81
C ALA A 35 -9.17 14.34 3.68
N LEU A 36 -10.40 14.45 4.21
CA LEU A 36 -11.21 15.68 4.15
C LEU A 36 -11.02 16.57 5.39
N LEU A 37 -10.19 16.16 6.35
CA LEU A 37 -9.99 16.91 7.58
C LEU A 37 -9.06 18.12 7.34
N PRO A 38 -9.38 19.28 7.95
CA PRO A 38 -8.55 20.46 7.83
C PRO A 38 -7.23 20.29 8.58
N ASP A 39 -6.20 20.98 8.10
CA ASP A 39 -4.84 20.89 8.60
C ASP A 39 -4.71 21.21 10.10
N SER A 40 -5.52 22.12 10.64
CA SER A 40 -5.54 22.44 12.07
C SER A 40 -5.86 21.24 12.95
N ARG A 41 -6.76 20.34 12.50
CA ARG A 41 -7.13 19.13 13.24
C ARG A 41 -6.03 18.08 13.22
N LEU A 42 -5.17 18.10 12.20
CA LEU A 42 -4.00 17.23 12.10
C LEU A 42 -2.88 17.73 13.03
N ASP A 43 -2.71 19.05 13.14
CA ASP A 43 -1.77 19.64 14.10
C ASP A 43 -2.18 19.41 15.55
N GLU A 44 -3.47 19.55 15.87
CA GLU A 44 -4.02 19.19 17.18
C GLU A 44 -3.72 17.71 17.52
N ALA A 45 -3.90 16.81 16.55
CA ALA A 45 -3.62 15.39 16.74
C ALA A 45 -2.11 15.13 16.93
N LYS A 46 -1.25 15.80 16.16
CA LYS A 46 0.21 15.73 16.33
C LYS A 46 0.64 16.22 17.71
N ALA A 47 0.13 17.38 18.14
CA ALA A 47 0.44 17.93 19.46
C ALA A 47 0.05 16.97 20.60
N LEU A 48 -1.08 16.27 20.46
CA LEU A 48 -1.54 15.29 21.45
C LEU A 48 -0.74 13.98 21.44
N VAL A 49 -0.20 13.58 20.28
CA VAL A 49 0.63 12.37 20.13
C VAL A 49 2.08 12.64 20.55
N GLU A 50 2.61 13.84 20.29
CA GLU A 50 3.98 14.22 20.67
C GLU A 50 4.10 14.73 22.11
N SER A 51 2.97 15.05 22.77
CA SER A 51 2.94 15.36 24.21
C SER A 51 3.27 14.11 25.02
N SER A 52 4.57 13.82 25.10
CA SER A 52 5.20 12.63 25.68
C SER A 52 4.90 12.51 27.18
N GLY A 53 3.73 11.98 27.53
CA GLY A 53 3.34 11.65 28.91
C GLY A 53 2.57 12.72 29.68
N SER A 54 2.35 13.91 29.11
CA SER A 54 1.51 14.97 29.71
C SER A 54 0.13 14.98 29.05
N ILE A 55 -0.62 13.89 29.21
CA ILE A 55 -1.99 13.80 28.67
C ILE A 55 -2.84 14.86 29.39
N PRO A 56 -3.50 15.78 28.67
CA PRO A 56 -4.35 16.79 29.30
C PRO A 56 -5.42 16.10 30.17
N PRO A 57 -5.63 16.56 31.42
CA PRO A 57 -6.58 15.94 32.34
C PRO A 57 -7.99 15.92 31.72
N GLY A 58 -8.58 14.73 31.61
CA GLY A 58 -9.88 14.50 30.97
C GLY A 58 -9.83 13.94 29.55
N THR A 59 -8.63 13.67 29.00
CA THR A 59 -8.49 13.00 27.70
C THR A 59 -8.81 11.51 27.85
N THR A 60 -9.77 11.02 27.07
CA THR A 60 -10.18 9.61 27.06
C THR A 60 -9.25 8.77 26.18
N ALA A 61 -9.13 7.47 26.45
CA ALA A 61 -8.33 6.54 25.64
C ALA A 61 -8.75 6.55 24.16
N GLU A 62 -10.05 6.73 23.86
CA GLU A 62 -10.53 6.83 22.48
C GLU A 62 -10.07 8.10 21.76
N GLN A 63 -9.92 9.23 22.48
CA GLN A 63 -9.36 10.46 21.90
C GLN A 63 -7.88 10.29 21.56
N LEU A 64 -7.12 9.60 22.41
CA LEU A 64 -5.72 9.25 22.12
C LEU A 64 -5.61 8.32 20.91
N TYR A 65 -6.44 7.28 20.83
CA TYR A 65 -6.47 6.40 19.66
C TYR A 65 -6.90 7.13 18.37
N TYR A 66 -7.82 8.10 18.47
CA TYR A 66 -8.25 8.91 17.33
C TYR A 66 -7.16 9.89 16.88
N ALA A 67 -6.45 10.54 17.81
CA ALA A 67 -5.31 11.39 17.49
C ALA A 67 -4.18 10.59 16.86
N LYS A 68 -3.86 9.40 17.39
CA LYS A 68 -2.91 8.48 16.79
C LYS A 68 -3.32 8.06 15.37
N LYS A 69 -4.60 7.73 15.15
CA LYS A 69 -5.13 7.45 13.80
C LYS A 69 -4.84 8.60 12.84
N LEU A 70 -5.10 9.84 13.25
CA LEU A 70 -4.88 11.02 12.43
C LEU A 70 -3.39 11.21 12.14
N TYR A 71 -2.56 11.06 13.17
CA TYR A 71 -1.11 11.16 13.06
C TYR A 71 -0.55 10.14 12.05
N ASP A 72 -0.83 8.86 12.26
CA ASP A 72 -0.39 7.75 11.39
C ASP A 72 -0.89 7.90 9.94
N SER A 73 -2.01 8.59 9.73
CA SER A 73 -2.58 8.81 8.40
C SER A 73 -2.00 10.00 7.63
N ALA A 74 -1.38 10.96 8.33
CA ALA A 74 -1.04 12.26 7.78
C ALA A 74 0.43 12.69 7.95
N PHE A 75 1.20 12.02 8.81
CA PHE A 75 2.59 12.35 9.10
C PHE A 75 3.55 11.21 8.76
N HIS A 76 4.75 11.57 8.31
CA HIS A 76 5.78 10.61 7.92
C HIS A 76 6.38 9.91 9.14
N PRO A 77 6.44 8.57 9.17
CA PRO A 77 6.90 7.84 10.35
C PRO A 77 8.36 8.10 10.72
N ASP A 78 9.22 8.39 9.73
CA ASP A 78 10.65 8.60 9.98
C ASP A 78 11.04 10.07 10.24
N THR A 79 10.25 11.05 9.77
CA THR A 79 10.61 12.48 9.91
C THR A 79 9.65 13.27 10.79
N GLY A 80 8.44 12.75 11.04
CA GLY A 80 7.38 13.46 11.74
C GLY A 80 6.76 14.61 10.93
N ASP A 81 7.17 14.79 9.68
CA ASP A 81 6.67 15.86 8.81
C ASP A 81 5.32 15.50 8.21
N ARG A 82 4.51 16.53 7.95
CA ARG A 82 3.20 16.33 7.33
C ARG A 82 3.37 15.86 5.89
N MET A 83 2.74 14.74 5.56
CA MET A 83 2.62 14.26 4.19
C MET A 83 1.64 15.15 3.40
N ASN A 84 2.01 15.48 2.16
CA ASN A 84 1.11 16.14 1.22
C ASN A 84 -0.17 15.31 1.06
N LEU A 85 -1.33 15.96 0.93
CA LEU A 85 -2.65 15.31 0.84
C LEU A 85 -2.67 14.16 -0.16
N ILE A 86 -2.01 14.35 -1.31
CA ILE A 86 -1.94 13.36 -2.39
C ILE A 86 -1.15 12.11 -1.99
N GLY A 87 -0.15 12.24 -1.12
CA GLY A 87 0.71 11.15 -0.67
C GLY A 87 0.18 10.34 0.52
N ARG A 88 -0.91 10.80 1.15
CA ARG A 88 -1.52 10.11 2.30
C ARG A 88 -2.18 8.80 1.85
N MET A 89 -2.03 7.74 2.65
CA MET A 89 -2.70 6.45 2.40
C MET A 89 -4.24 6.59 2.32
N SER A 90 -4.81 7.59 3.01
CA SER A 90 -6.23 7.93 2.95
C SER A 90 -6.70 8.54 1.62
N PHE A 91 -5.79 9.15 0.84
CA PHE A 91 -6.09 9.71 -0.48
C PHE A 91 -5.81 8.75 -1.64
N GLN A 92 -5.12 7.64 -1.39
CA GLN A 92 -4.82 6.63 -2.41
C GLN A 92 -6.09 6.07 -3.06
N VAL A 93 -7.13 5.78 -2.26
CA VAL A 93 -8.40 5.26 -2.78
C VAL A 93 -9.20 6.35 -3.51
N PRO A 94 -9.44 7.55 -2.94
CA PRO A 94 -10.11 8.65 -3.65
C PRO A 94 -9.40 9.10 -4.94
N GLY A 95 -8.09 9.31 -4.88
CA GLY A 95 -7.28 9.73 -6.03
C GLY A 95 -7.21 8.66 -7.11
N GLY A 96 -7.01 7.40 -6.70
CA GLY A 96 -7.03 6.25 -7.62
C GLY A 96 -8.40 6.06 -8.30
N MET A 97 -9.49 6.24 -7.57
CA MET A 97 -10.85 6.21 -8.13
C MET A 97 -11.08 7.34 -9.13
N ALA A 98 -10.66 8.57 -8.81
CA ALA A 98 -10.79 9.71 -9.71
C ALA A 98 -10.03 9.46 -11.02
N ILE A 99 -8.74 9.11 -10.93
CA ILE A 99 -7.89 8.84 -12.11
C ILE A 99 -8.44 7.68 -12.95
N THR A 100 -8.86 6.60 -12.30
CA THR A 100 -9.47 5.45 -12.99
C THR A 100 -10.76 5.87 -13.70
N GLY A 101 -11.57 6.75 -13.09
CA GLY A 101 -12.78 7.25 -13.73
C GLY A 101 -12.54 8.17 -14.90
N PHE A 102 -11.54 9.04 -14.82
CA PHE A 102 -11.12 9.83 -15.96
C PHE A 102 -10.54 8.96 -17.09
N MET A 103 -9.74 7.94 -16.75
CA MET A 103 -9.28 6.94 -17.72
C MET A 103 -10.46 6.30 -18.43
N LEU A 104 -11.41 5.72 -17.71
CA LEU A 104 -12.55 5.00 -18.31
C LEU A 104 -13.48 5.91 -19.14
N GLN A 105 -13.62 7.18 -18.77
CA GLN A 105 -14.47 8.12 -19.49
C GLN A 105 -13.82 8.66 -20.78
N PHE A 106 -12.51 8.90 -20.75
CA PHE A 106 -11.80 9.62 -21.80
C PHE A 106 -10.80 8.76 -22.60
N TYR A 107 -10.76 7.42 -22.42
CA TYR A 107 -9.82 6.52 -23.13
C TYR A 107 -10.03 6.35 -24.64
N ARG A 108 -10.95 7.10 -25.27
CA ARG A 108 -11.41 6.83 -26.65
C ARG A 108 -10.32 6.93 -27.72
N THR A 109 -9.15 7.49 -27.42
CA THR A 109 -8.03 7.61 -28.35
C THR A 109 -6.71 7.16 -27.71
N VAL A 110 -5.78 6.65 -28.53
CA VAL A 110 -4.44 6.22 -28.08
C VAL A 110 -3.67 7.35 -27.36
N PRO A 111 -3.67 8.61 -27.82
CA PRO A 111 -3.05 9.71 -27.08
C PRO A 111 -3.68 9.95 -25.72
N ALA A 112 -5.01 9.81 -25.59
CA ALA A 112 -5.69 9.95 -24.31
C ALA A 112 -5.33 8.80 -23.34
N VAL A 113 -5.20 7.56 -23.84
CA VAL A 113 -4.70 6.42 -23.05
C VAL A 113 -3.30 6.71 -22.51
N VAL A 114 -2.39 7.19 -23.36
CA VAL A 114 -1.01 7.54 -22.97
C VAL A 114 -1.01 8.66 -21.92
N PHE A 115 -1.79 9.73 -22.14
CA PHE A 115 -1.91 10.84 -21.19
C PHE A 115 -2.41 10.39 -19.82
N TRP A 116 -3.51 9.64 -19.76
CA TRP A 116 -4.07 9.23 -18.48
C TRP A 116 -3.22 8.17 -17.77
N GLN A 117 -2.51 7.32 -18.50
CA GLN A 117 -1.52 6.43 -17.90
C GLN A 117 -0.33 7.20 -17.32
N TRP A 118 0.11 8.26 -18.00
CA TRP A 118 1.11 9.18 -17.47
C TRP A 118 0.64 9.86 -16.18
N VAL A 119 -0.61 10.32 -16.11
CA VAL A 119 -1.21 10.88 -14.89
C VAL A 119 -1.25 9.84 -13.76
N ASN A 120 -1.72 8.62 -14.05
CA ASN A 120 -1.80 7.53 -13.06
C ASN A 120 -0.42 7.14 -12.51
N GLN A 121 0.59 7.03 -13.36
CA GLN A 121 1.95 6.69 -12.93
C GLN A 121 2.61 7.85 -12.17
N SER A 122 2.34 9.10 -12.56
CA SER A 122 2.81 10.28 -11.83
C SER A 122 2.19 10.36 -10.44
N PHE A 123 0.90 10.03 -10.29
CA PHE A 123 0.23 9.93 -9.00
C PHE A 123 0.85 8.84 -8.12
N ASN A 124 1.03 7.62 -8.66
CA ASN A 124 1.68 6.53 -7.92
C ASN A 124 3.13 6.88 -7.55
N ALA A 125 3.87 7.55 -8.44
CA ALA A 125 5.22 8.02 -8.15
C ALA A 125 5.24 9.09 -7.05
N LEU A 126 4.26 10.00 -7.01
CA LEU A 126 4.16 11.02 -5.97
C LEU A 126 3.76 10.42 -4.62
N VAL A 127 2.83 9.48 -4.60
CA VAL A 127 2.48 8.69 -3.40
C VAL A 127 3.72 7.95 -2.90
N ASN A 128 4.45 7.30 -3.81
CA ASN A 128 5.65 6.58 -3.43
C ASN A 128 6.75 7.51 -2.96
N TYR A 129 7.07 8.60 -3.67
CA TYR A 129 8.06 9.61 -3.27
C TYR A 129 7.76 10.17 -1.87
N THR A 130 6.49 10.46 -1.58
CA THR A 130 6.05 10.95 -0.27
C THR A 130 6.20 9.89 0.83
N ASN A 131 6.13 8.59 0.49
CA ASN A 131 6.27 7.47 1.42
C ASN A 131 7.68 6.84 1.45
N ARG A 132 8.57 7.14 0.48
CA ARG A 132 10.01 6.80 0.36
C ARG A 132 10.60 7.29 -0.98
N ASN A 133 11.89 7.64 -1.02
CA ASN A 133 12.59 8.18 -2.19
C ASN A 133 12.51 7.25 -3.45
N ALA A 134 11.50 7.45 -4.30
CA ALA A 134 11.25 6.64 -5.50
C ALA A 134 11.62 7.41 -6.78
N ILE A 135 12.42 6.79 -7.65
CA ILE A 135 12.77 7.34 -8.96
C ILE A 135 11.70 6.96 -9.98
N PHE A 136 11.20 7.95 -10.71
CA PHE A 136 10.31 7.75 -11.86
C PHE A 136 11.03 6.97 -12.95
N THR A 137 10.51 5.80 -13.32
CA THR A 137 11.08 5.00 -14.40
C THR A 137 10.01 4.76 -15.46
N GLY A 138 10.14 5.48 -16.59
CA GLY A 138 9.25 5.34 -17.76
C GLY A 138 9.19 3.91 -18.34
N ILE A 139 10.07 3.01 -17.89
CA ILE A 139 10.09 1.59 -18.22
C ILE A 139 8.77 0.89 -17.83
N THR A 140 8.18 1.25 -16.67
CA THR A 140 6.91 0.66 -16.21
C THR A 140 5.74 1.01 -17.13
N MET A 141 5.74 2.23 -17.68
CA MET A 141 4.77 2.64 -18.72
C MET A 141 4.98 1.88 -20.02
N ILE A 142 6.23 1.69 -20.45
CA ILE A 142 6.54 0.94 -21.69
C ILE A 142 6.06 -0.51 -21.56
N PHE A 143 6.34 -1.19 -20.45
CA PHE A 143 5.91 -2.59 -20.26
C PHE A 143 4.38 -2.72 -20.23
N MET A 144 3.68 -1.84 -19.51
CA MET A 144 2.21 -1.87 -19.46
C MET A 144 1.59 -1.55 -20.83
N MET A 145 2.11 -0.56 -21.55
CA MET A 145 1.65 -0.22 -22.90
C MET A 145 1.94 -1.37 -23.88
N THR A 146 3.09 -2.03 -23.77
CA THR A 146 3.43 -3.15 -24.66
C THR A 146 2.49 -4.33 -24.44
N PHE A 147 2.19 -4.69 -23.18
CA PHE A 147 1.25 -5.75 -22.87
C PHE A 147 -0.19 -5.39 -23.27
N LEU A 148 -0.64 -4.17 -23.00
CA LEU A 148 -2.02 -3.76 -23.30
C LEU A 148 -2.27 -3.53 -24.81
N CYS A 149 -1.27 -3.12 -25.58
CA CYS A 149 -1.42 -2.84 -27.00
C CYS A 149 -1.12 -4.05 -27.91
N PHE A 150 -0.16 -4.92 -27.56
CA PHE A 150 0.28 -6.00 -28.46
C PHE A 150 -0.28 -7.39 -28.14
N PHE A 151 -0.50 -7.73 -26.86
CA PHE A 151 -1.00 -9.07 -26.50
C PHE A 151 -2.47 -9.35 -26.86
N PRO A 152 -3.43 -8.40 -26.77
CA PRO A 152 -4.84 -8.71 -27.06
C PRO A 152 -5.09 -9.07 -28.52
N GLN A 153 -4.25 -8.57 -29.45
CA GLN A 153 -4.44 -8.80 -30.88
C GLN A 153 -4.16 -10.25 -31.32
N LYS A 154 -3.50 -11.06 -30.48
CA LYS A 154 -3.11 -12.44 -30.80
C LYS A 154 -3.69 -13.50 -29.86
N ALA A 155 -4.49 -13.11 -28.88
CA ALA A 155 -4.98 -14.03 -27.84
C ALA A 155 -6.43 -14.52 -28.12
N PRO A 156 -6.75 -15.79 -27.83
CA PRO A 156 -8.12 -16.28 -27.86
C PRO A 156 -9.05 -15.45 -26.94
N PRO A 157 -10.37 -15.33 -27.23
CA PRO A 157 -11.28 -14.45 -26.49
C PRO A 157 -11.33 -14.67 -24.97
N LEU A 158 -11.13 -15.91 -24.53
CA LEU A 158 -11.08 -16.27 -23.11
C LEU A 158 -9.79 -15.78 -22.42
N VAL A 159 -8.66 -15.79 -23.13
CA VAL A 159 -7.35 -15.34 -22.63
C VAL A 159 -7.27 -13.82 -22.67
N ALA A 160 -7.85 -13.19 -23.70
CA ALA A 160 -7.94 -11.73 -23.83
C ALA A 160 -8.57 -11.05 -22.60
N ARG A 161 -9.49 -11.73 -21.90
CA ARG A 161 -10.13 -11.25 -20.66
C ARG A 161 -9.15 -11.09 -19.49
N TRP A 162 -8.10 -11.90 -19.43
CA TRP A 162 -7.09 -11.88 -18.36
C TRP A 162 -5.90 -10.98 -18.68
N VAL A 163 -5.77 -10.52 -19.92
CA VAL A 163 -4.66 -9.65 -20.37
C VAL A 163 -4.51 -8.41 -19.48
N PRO A 164 -5.57 -7.67 -19.10
CA PRO A 164 -5.42 -6.52 -18.20
C PRO A 164 -4.86 -6.90 -16.83
N PHE A 165 -5.32 -8.03 -16.25
CA PHE A 165 -4.82 -8.53 -14.98
C PHE A 165 -3.34 -8.91 -15.05
N VAL A 166 -2.96 -9.67 -16.08
CA VAL A 166 -1.57 -10.09 -16.30
C VAL A 166 -0.66 -8.88 -16.53
N ALA A 167 -1.12 -7.89 -17.30
CA ALA A 167 -0.37 -6.66 -17.57
C ALA A 167 -0.06 -5.89 -16.27
N VAL A 168 -1.06 -5.69 -15.41
CA VAL A 168 -0.86 -5.01 -14.12
C VAL A 168 -0.02 -5.85 -13.18
N ALA A 169 -0.19 -7.18 -13.15
CA ALA A 169 0.64 -8.04 -12.32
C ALA A 169 2.12 -7.96 -12.74
N ALA A 170 2.40 -8.07 -14.04
CA ALA A 170 3.74 -7.90 -14.59
C ALA A 170 4.31 -6.50 -14.30
N ALA A 171 3.49 -5.45 -14.44
CA ALA A 171 3.90 -4.08 -14.13
C ALA A 171 4.27 -3.93 -12.64
N ASN A 172 3.51 -4.51 -11.71
CA ASN A 172 3.84 -4.48 -10.28
C ASN A 172 5.13 -5.27 -9.98
N CYS A 173 5.36 -6.40 -10.65
CA CYS A 173 6.60 -7.18 -10.53
C CYS A 173 7.85 -6.40 -10.99
N VAL A 174 7.72 -5.41 -11.87
CA VAL A 174 8.85 -4.58 -12.33
C VAL A 174 8.94 -3.28 -11.54
N ASN A 175 7.82 -2.60 -11.33
CA ASN A 175 7.78 -1.27 -10.72
C ASN A 175 8.29 -1.29 -9.27
N ILE A 176 7.81 -2.24 -8.46
CA ILE A 176 8.11 -2.24 -7.02
C ILE A 176 9.59 -2.52 -6.74
N PRO A 177 10.23 -3.56 -7.34
CA PRO A 177 11.67 -3.75 -7.17
C PRO A 177 12.50 -2.57 -7.68
N MET A 178 12.09 -1.94 -8.78
CA MET A 178 12.82 -0.81 -9.36
C MET A 178 12.74 0.45 -8.49
N MET A 179 11.56 0.77 -7.95
CA MET A 179 11.42 1.88 -7.01
C MET A 179 12.20 1.63 -5.70
N ARG A 180 12.26 0.37 -5.26
CA ARG A 180 12.98 -0.04 -4.04
C ARG A 180 14.38 -0.58 -4.34
N GLN A 181 14.98 -0.20 -5.47
CA GLN A 181 16.30 -0.73 -5.88
C GLN A 181 17.41 -0.46 -4.86
N GLN A 182 17.35 0.68 -4.15
CA GLN A 182 18.33 1.01 -3.12
C GLN A 182 18.27 0.02 -1.94
N GLU A 183 17.10 -0.51 -1.62
CA GLU A 183 16.95 -1.54 -0.60
C GLU A 183 17.51 -2.89 -1.05
N ILE A 184 17.44 -3.18 -2.36
CA ILE A 184 18.03 -4.39 -2.95
C ILE A 184 19.55 -4.30 -2.98
N LEU A 185 20.09 -3.12 -3.32
CA LEU A 185 21.53 -2.89 -3.43
C LEU A 185 22.21 -2.76 -2.08
N ASN A 186 21.64 -1.97 -1.16
CA ASN A 186 22.27 -1.63 0.12
C ASN A 186 21.73 -2.47 1.30
N GLY A 187 20.62 -3.19 1.11
CA GLY A 187 19.98 -3.97 2.15
C GLY A 187 19.13 -3.14 3.11
N ILE A 188 18.18 -3.80 3.78
CA ILE A 188 17.35 -3.19 4.83
C ILE A 188 17.86 -3.56 6.20
N ALA A 189 17.64 -2.66 7.17
CA ALA A 189 18.00 -2.90 8.55
C ALA A 189 17.23 -4.10 9.11
N VAL A 190 17.96 -5.06 9.69
CA VAL A 190 17.41 -6.19 10.43
C VAL A 190 17.63 -5.98 11.93
N THR A 191 16.64 -6.35 12.73
CA THR A 191 16.66 -6.22 14.18
C THR A 191 16.42 -7.55 14.88
N ASP A 192 16.79 -7.64 16.15
CA ASP A 192 16.39 -8.75 17.03
C ASP A 192 14.94 -8.58 17.53
N GLU A 193 14.51 -9.42 18.47
CA GLU A 193 13.20 -9.31 19.12
C GLU A 193 13.06 -8.00 19.92
N ASN A 194 14.15 -7.58 20.56
CA ASN A 194 14.24 -6.40 21.43
C ASN A 194 14.36 -5.07 20.67
N GLY A 195 14.50 -5.09 19.33
CA GLY A 195 14.63 -3.90 18.50
C GLY A 195 16.08 -3.44 18.27
N ASN A 196 17.08 -4.19 18.75
CA ASN A 196 18.48 -3.91 18.51
C ASN A 196 18.84 -4.16 17.04
N LYS A 197 19.51 -3.21 16.39
CA LYS A 197 19.95 -3.33 15.00
C LYS A 197 21.10 -4.34 14.90
N LEU A 198 20.91 -5.38 14.10
CA LEU A 198 21.90 -6.44 13.86
C LEU A 198 22.72 -6.21 12.59
N GLY A 199 22.22 -5.39 11.65
CA GLY A 199 22.92 -5.06 10.40
C GLY A 199 21.95 -4.81 9.25
N HIS A 200 22.46 -4.88 8.01
CA HIS A 200 21.68 -4.73 6.78
C HIS A 200 21.65 -6.03 5.98
N SER A 201 20.47 -6.43 5.48
CA SER A 201 20.29 -7.64 4.66
C SER A 201 19.56 -7.32 3.36
N THR A 202 20.14 -7.76 2.24
CA THR A 202 19.55 -7.66 0.90
C THR A 202 18.52 -8.78 0.68
N LYS A 203 18.73 -9.97 1.24
CA LYS A 203 17.77 -11.08 1.22
C LYS A 203 16.48 -10.74 1.97
N ALA A 204 16.59 -10.04 3.10
CA ALA A 204 15.42 -9.51 3.81
C ALA A 204 14.65 -8.51 2.93
N ALA A 205 15.37 -7.62 2.23
CA ALA A 205 14.78 -6.67 1.29
C ALA A 205 14.03 -7.38 0.15
N VAL A 206 14.66 -8.37 -0.50
CA VAL A 206 14.04 -9.16 -1.59
C VAL A 206 12.78 -9.87 -1.11
N LYS A 207 12.80 -10.49 0.08
CA LYS A 207 11.61 -11.14 0.66
C LYS A 207 10.49 -10.12 0.92
N GLY A 208 10.82 -8.97 1.50
CA GLY A 208 9.85 -7.90 1.76
C GLY A 208 9.21 -7.38 0.47
N ILE A 209 10.03 -7.07 -0.53
CA ILE A 209 9.59 -6.61 -1.86
C ILE A 209 8.69 -7.64 -2.53
N ALA A 210 9.05 -8.93 -2.50
CA ALA A 210 8.22 -9.99 -3.06
C ALA A 210 6.84 -10.08 -2.38
N GLN A 211 6.78 -9.94 -1.06
CA GLN A 211 5.51 -9.89 -0.33
C GLN A 211 4.67 -8.67 -0.71
N VAL A 212 5.28 -7.50 -0.91
CA VAL A 212 4.57 -6.29 -1.36
C VAL A 212 4.03 -6.49 -2.79
N VAL A 213 4.80 -7.09 -3.70
CA VAL A 213 4.33 -7.43 -5.05
C VAL A 213 3.08 -8.32 -4.97
N ILE A 214 3.11 -9.40 -4.18
CA ILE A 214 1.97 -10.30 -4.01
C ILE A 214 0.75 -9.56 -3.45
N SER A 215 0.93 -8.71 -2.44
CA SER A 215 -0.15 -7.88 -1.90
C SER A 215 -0.75 -6.98 -2.98
N ARG A 216 0.07 -6.30 -3.78
CA ARG A 216 -0.40 -5.38 -4.84
C ARG A 216 -1.15 -6.10 -5.96
N VAL A 217 -0.68 -7.29 -6.37
CA VAL A 217 -1.39 -8.14 -7.34
C VAL A 217 -2.73 -8.60 -6.77
N THR A 218 -2.75 -9.03 -5.50
CA THR A 218 -3.98 -9.48 -4.83
C THR A 218 -5.01 -8.35 -4.70
N MET A 219 -4.56 -7.13 -4.43
CA MET A 219 -5.40 -5.94 -4.35
C MET A 219 -6.11 -5.64 -5.69
N ALA A 220 -5.43 -5.83 -6.81
CA ALA A 220 -5.97 -5.57 -8.15
C ALA A 220 -6.85 -6.71 -8.71
N ALA A 221 -6.72 -7.93 -8.17
CA ALA A 221 -7.35 -9.12 -8.73
C ALA A 221 -8.89 -9.03 -8.79
N PRO A 222 -9.63 -8.67 -7.72
CA PRO A 222 -11.09 -8.66 -7.78
C PRO A 222 -11.65 -7.62 -8.75
N GLY A 223 -11.03 -6.43 -8.77
CA GLY A 223 -11.43 -5.36 -9.68
C GLY A 223 -11.27 -5.72 -11.16
N MET A 224 -10.28 -6.54 -11.52
CA MET A 224 -10.04 -6.90 -12.93
C MET A 224 -10.61 -8.25 -13.35
N ILE A 225 -10.86 -9.16 -12.40
CA ILE A 225 -11.43 -10.48 -12.69
C ILE A 225 -12.95 -10.46 -12.55
N VAL A 226 -13.45 -9.87 -11.45
CA VAL A 226 -14.87 -9.94 -11.08
C VAL A 226 -15.67 -8.83 -11.76
N LEU A 227 -15.14 -7.61 -11.82
CA LEU A 227 -15.86 -6.48 -12.43
C LEU A 227 -16.30 -6.75 -13.88
N PRO A 228 -15.46 -7.29 -14.79
CA PRO A 228 -15.92 -7.55 -16.16
C PRO A 228 -17.05 -8.59 -16.21
N ILE A 229 -17.12 -9.52 -15.25
CA ILE A 229 -18.21 -10.51 -15.15
C ILE A 229 -19.49 -9.82 -14.69
N ILE A 230 -19.39 -8.94 -13.70
CA ILE A 230 -20.52 -8.14 -13.20
C ILE A 230 -21.05 -7.22 -14.30
N MET A 231 -20.18 -6.49 -15.00
CA MET A 231 -20.57 -5.59 -16.10
C MET A 231 -21.24 -6.36 -17.24
N GLN A 232 -20.69 -7.49 -17.65
CA GLN A 232 -21.30 -8.35 -18.68
C GLN A 232 -22.71 -8.83 -18.30
N ARG A 233 -22.98 -9.05 -17.00
CA ARG A 233 -24.33 -9.38 -16.52
C ARG A 233 -25.23 -8.14 -16.45
N LEU A 234 -24.71 -7.01 -15.99
CA LEU A 234 -25.43 -5.74 -15.91
C LEU A 234 -25.86 -5.23 -17.30
N GLU A 235 -25.00 -5.36 -18.31
CA GLU A 235 -25.25 -4.94 -19.69
C GLU A 235 -26.39 -5.72 -20.38
N LYS A 236 -26.83 -6.85 -19.81
CA LYS A 236 -28.02 -7.59 -20.31
C LYS A 236 -29.33 -6.92 -19.94
N TYR A 237 -29.36 -6.04 -18.94
CA TYR A 237 -30.57 -5.37 -18.51
C TYR A 237 -30.92 -4.20 -19.44
N LYS A 238 -32.19 -4.09 -19.83
CA LYS A 238 -32.70 -3.03 -20.73
C LYS A 238 -32.40 -1.61 -20.25
N PHE A 239 -32.39 -1.40 -18.93
CA PHE A 239 -31.97 -0.12 -18.34
C PHE A 239 -30.51 0.19 -18.70
N MET A 240 -29.59 -0.74 -18.45
CA MET A 240 -28.16 -0.58 -18.72
C MET A 240 -27.86 -0.38 -20.21
N GLN A 241 -28.63 -0.99 -21.11
CA GLN A 241 -28.52 -0.79 -22.56
C GLN A 241 -28.95 0.62 -23.00
N ARG A 242 -29.82 1.29 -22.23
CA ARG A 242 -30.29 2.66 -22.51
C ARG A 242 -29.35 3.73 -21.94
N ILE A 243 -28.60 3.42 -20.88
CA ILE A 243 -27.71 4.35 -20.17
C ILE A 243 -26.21 4.09 -20.47
N THR A 244 -25.84 4.00 -21.74
CA THR A 244 -24.45 3.74 -22.17
C THR A 244 -23.44 4.79 -21.68
N PHE A 245 -23.86 6.04 -21.47
CA PHE A 245 -23.00 7.08 -20.89
C PHE A 245 -22.62 6.84 -19.43
N LEU A 246 -23.44 6.08 -18.68
CA LEU A 246 -23.22 5.84 -17.24
C LEU A 246 -22.38 4.58 -16.98
N HIS A 247 -22.00 3.82 -18.02
CA HIS A 247 -21.18 2.61 -17.90
C HIS A 247 -19.84 2.90 -17.24
N GLY A 248 -19.16 3.97 -17.65
CA GLY A 248 -17.89 4.41 -17.05
C GLY A 248 -18.04 4.72 -15.56
N PRO A 249 -18.93 5.66 -15.16
CA PRO A 249 -19.19 5.95 -13.76
C PRO A 249 -19.56 4.72 -12.91
N ILE A 250 -20.37 3.80 -13.43
CA ILE A 250 -20.74 2.57 -12.73
C ILE A 250 -19.51 1.67 -12.52
N GLN A 251 -18.66 1.50 -13.54
CA GLN A 251 -17.41 0.75 -13.41
C GLN A 251 -16.50 1.36 -12.34
N VAL A 252 -16.37 2.68 -12.30
CA VAL A 252 -15.56 3.39 -11.31
C VAL A 252 -16.07 3.16 -9.90
N MET A 253 -17.38 3.26 -9.70
CA MET A 253 -18.00 3.05 -8.39
C MET A 253 -17.84 1.60 -7.93
N LEU A 254 -17.99 0.64 -8.83
CA LEU A 254 -17.78 -0.78 -8.51
C LEU A 254 -16.30 -1.08 -8.20
N VAL A 255 -15.35 -0.53 -8.97
CA VAL A 255 -13.91 -0.64 -8.69
C VAL A 255 -13.57 0.01 -7.35
N GLY A 256 -14.10 1.21 -7.09
CA GLY A 256 -13.93 1.91 -5.82
C GLY A 256 -14.43 1.08 -4.64
N GLY A 257 -15.62 0.48 -4.78
CA GLY A 257 -16.16 -0.47 -3.82
C GLY A 257 -15.19 -1.63 -3.56
N PHE A 258 -14.67 -2.28 -4.60
CA PHE A 258 -13.66 -3.34 -4.44
C PHE A 258 -12.40 -2.84 -3.73
N LEU A 259 -11.86 -1.67 -4.12
CA LEU A 259 -10.64 -1.12 -3.53
C LEU A 259 -10.80 -0.78 -2.05
N ILE A 260 -11.95 -0.26 -1.61
CA ILE A 260 -12.22 0.04 -0.19
C ILE A 260 -12.02 -1.18 0.71
N PHE A 261 -12.42 -2.37 0.24
CA PHE A 261 -12.25 -3.61 1.02
C PHE A 261 -10.92 -4.31 0.73
N MET A 262 -10.47 -4.29 -0.53
CA MET A 262 -9.30 -5.04 -0.96
C MET A 262 -7.99 -4.38 -0.59
N VAL A 263 -7.92 -3.05 -0.48
CA VAL A 263 -6.69 -2.37 -0.04
C VAL A 263 -6.33 -2.82 1.39
N PRO A 264 -7.23 -2.75 2.39
CA PRO A 264 -6.93 -3.26 3.73
C PRO A 264 -6.68 -4.77 3.78
N ALA A 265 -7.47 -5.56 3.03
CA ALA A 265 -7.31 -7.00 2.98
C ALA A 265 -5.94 -7.42 2.39
N ALA A 266 -5.51 -6.76 1.32
CA ALA A 266 -4.23 -7.05 0.68
C ALA A 266 -3.03 -6.62 1.53
N CYS A 267 -3.12 -5.45 2.18
CA CYS A 267 -2.08 -4.98 3.09
C CYS A 267 -1.93 -5.89 4.33
N SER A 268 -3.03 -6.48 4.81
CA SER A 268 -3.06 -7.39 5.96
C SER A 268 -2.62 -8.84 5.66
N LEU A 269 -2.43 -9.22 4.40
CA LEU A 269 -1.94 -10.56 4.01
C LEU A 269 -0.60 -10.91 4.68
N PHE A 270 0.33 -9.96 4.71
CA PHE A 270 1.65 -10.14 5.30
C PHE A 270 1.89 -9.13 6.41
N PRO A 271 2.48 -9.55 7.54
CA PRO A 271 2.79 -8.63 8.64
C PRO A 271 3.75 -7.53 8.19
N GLN A 272 3.66 -6.36 8.84
CA GLN A 272 4.54 -5.23 8.56
C GLN A 272 5.95 -5.45 9.12
N ARG A 273 6.04 -6.09 10.30
CA ARG A 273 7.28 -6.65 10.87
C ARG A 273 7.36 -8.13 10.50
N CYS A 274 8.18 -8.45 9.51
CA CYS A 274 8.40 -9.81 9.04
C CYS A 274 9.59 -10.44 9.75
N SER A 275 9.54 -11.77 9.97
CA SER A 275 10.67 -12.53 10.50
C SER A 275 11.37 -13.35 9.41
N MET A 276 12.67 -13.58 9.60
CA MET A 276 13.50 -14.46 8.79
C MET A 276 14.44 -15.25 9.68
N ALA A 277 14.67 -16.53 9.37
CA ALA A 277 15.66 -17.31 10.09
C ALA A 277 17.08 -16.82 9.74
N VAL A 278 17.96 -16.76 10.74
CA VAL A 278 19.36 -16.35 10.57
C VAL A 278 20.09 -17.24 9.56
N SER A 279 19.70 -18.51 9.44
CA SER A 279 20.22 -19.44 8.42
C SER A 279 19.97 -19.02 6.98
N LYS A 280 18.92 -18.23 6.73
CA LYS A 280 18.55 -17.74 5.39
C LYS A 280 19.23 -16.41 5.03
N LEU A 281 19.88 -15.74 5.98
CA LEU A 281 20.62 -14.50 5.74
C LEU A 281 21.88 -14.74 4.88
N GLU A 282 22.52 -13.66 4.48
CA GLU A 282 23.82 -13.63 3.84
C GLU A 282 24.88 -14.26 4.77
N PRO A 283 25.85 -15.02 4.23
CA PRO A 283 26.89 -15.64 5.05
C PRO A 283 27.62 -14.64 5.95
N GLU A 284 28.01 -13.49 5.40
CA GLU A 284 28.74 -12.44 6.13
C GLU A 284 27.96 -11.90 7.34
N LEU A 285 26.67 -11.58 7.14
CA LEU A 285 25.81 -11.08 8.21
C LEU A 285 25.51 -12.18 9.24
N ARG A 286 25.30 -13.42 8.78
CA ARG A 286 25.05 -14.57 9.65
C ARG A 286 26.25 -14.84 10.56
N ASP A 287 27.45 -14.78 10.02
CA ASP A 287 28.67 -15.07 10.76
C ASP A 287 29.01 -13.91 11.72
N SER A 288 28.72 -12.67 11.34
CA SER A 288 28.76 -11.51 12.24
C SER A 288 27.79 -11.67 13.43
N ILE A 289 26.53 -12.03 13.19
CA ILE A 289 25.54 -12.25 14.25
C ILE A 289 25.97 -13.41 15.16
N ARG A 290 26.47 -14.50 14.60
CA ARG A 290 26.97 -15.65 15.38
C ARG A 290 28.19 -15.31 16.22
N SER A 291 29.11 -14.49 15.72
CA SER A 291 30.30 -14.10 16.47
C SER A 291 29.98 -13.14 17.62
N GLN A 292 29.00 -12.23 17.47
CA GLN A 292 28.62 -11.29 18.52
C GLN A 292 27.62 -11.87 19.54
N TYR A 293 26.65 -12.67 19.09
CA TYR A 293 25.52 -13.11 19.92
C TYR A 293 25.43 -14.64 20.08
N GLY A 294 26.32 -15.41 19.45
CA GLY A 294 26.26 -16.88 19.45
C GLY A 294 25.00 -17.42 18.74
N ASP A 295 24.55 -18.61 19.14
CA ASP A 295 23.31 -19.24 18.62
C ASP A 295 22.03 -18.77 19.37
N SER A 296 22.12 -17.70 20.15
CA SER A 296 20.97 -17.16 20.89
C SER A 296 19.92 -16.54 19.97
N ILE A 297 20.35 -15.92 18.86
CA ILE A 297 19.47 -15.29 17.88
C ILE A 297 19.18 -16.27 16.74
N ARG A 298 17.96 -16.83 16.73
CA ARG A 298 17.49 -17.75 15.66
C ARG A 298 16.74 -17.04 14.55
N HIS A 299 16.07 -15.94 14.88
CA HIS A 299 15.25 -15.16 13.98
C HIS A 299 15.62 -13.68 14.03
N VAL A 300 15.61 -13.04 12.86
CA VAL A 300 15.73 -11.59 12.71
C VAL A 300 14.42 -11.03 12.19
N TYR A 301 14.16 -9.77 12.52
CA TYR A 301 12.96 -9.04 12.16
C TYR A 301 13.32 -7.88 11.24
N PHE A 302 12.44 -7.57 10.30
CA PHE A 302 12.62 -6.45 9.39
C PHE A 302 11.28 -5.85 9.00
N ASN A 303 11.29 -4.57 8.65
CA ASN A 303 10.10 -3.88 8.18
C ASN A 303 9.92 -4.16 6.67
N LYS A 304 8.76 -4.73 6.31
CA LYS A 304 8.37 -5.02 4.93
C LYS A 304 8.19 -3.74 4.09
N GLY A 305 7.76 -2.64 4.72
CA GLY A 305 7.23 -1.47 4.01
C GLY A 305 5.81 -1.68 3.47
N LEU A 306 5.26 -0.63 2.85
CA LEU A 306 3.92 -0.58 2.22
C LEU A 306 4.01 -0.48 0.68
#